data_AF-A0A6B3MFN2-F1
#
_entry.id   AF-A0A6B3MFN2-F1
#
_cell.length_a   1.000
_cell.length_b   1.000
_cell.length_c   1.000
_cell.angle_alpha   90.00
_cell.angle_beta   90.00
_cell.angle_gamma   90.00
#
_symmetry.space_group_name_H-M   'P 1'
#
loop_
_entity.id
_entity.type
_entity.pdbx_description
1 polymer ?
#
loop_
_entity_poly.entity_id
_entity_poly.type
_entity_poly.pdbx_seq_one_letter_code
_entity_poly.pdbx_strand_id
1 'polypeptide(L)'
;MKVTVDIPQADLEKLINPAVSEPRIPLGGITWKQYQSLIETLGNKPRLRLSYLEGTLEIMTISPEHEMLKSLIGRLLETYTLEMDIDLFSCASATYLREATARGLEPDDCYNKF
;
A
#
# COMPACT_ATOMS: atom_id res chain seq x y z
N MET A 1 13.00 -27.14 -5.80
CA MET A 1 13.81 -26.20 -4.99
C MET A 1 12.96 -25.76 -3.81
N LYS A 2 13.34 -26.06 -2.56
CA LYS A 2 12.66 -25.52 -1.37
C LYS A 2 13.43 -24.26 -0.98
N VAL A 3 12.79 -23.11 -1.10
CA VAL A 3 13.31 -21.86 -0.52
C VAL A 3 12.74 -21.79 0.89
N THR A 4 13.59 -22.01 1.90
CA THR A 4 13.27 -21.74 3.30
C THR A 4 13.75 -20.32 3.60
N VAL A 5 12.82 -19.44 4.00
CA VAL A 5 13.18 -18.12 4.52
C VAL A 5 13.37 -18.30 6.02
N ASP A 6 14.62 -18.42 6.47
CA ASP A 6 14.96 -18.55 7.89
C ASP A 6 14.82 -17.20 8.59
N ILE A 7 13.58 -16.74 8.76
CA ILE A 7 13.26 -15.56 9.57
C ILE A 7 13.18 -16.02 11.03
N PRO A 8 13.95 -15.44 11.96
CA PRO A 8 13.82 -15.74 13.38
C PRO A 8 12.39 -15.54 13.86
N GLN A 9 11.89 -16.46 14.68
CA GLN A 9 10.53 -16.43 15.22
C GLN A 9 10.19 -15.10 15.91
N ALA A 10 11.16 -14.49 16.60
CA ALA A 10 11.01 -13.20 17.27
C ALA A 10 10.73 -12.04 16.29
N ASP A 11 11.30 -12.09 15.08
CA ASP A 11 11.07 -11.07 14.04
C ASP A 11 9.68 -11.24 13.40
N LEU A 12 9.23 -12.49 13.21
CA LEU A 12 7.86 -12.79 12.79
C LEU A 12 6.84 -12.30 13.81
N GLU A 13 7.07 -12.57 15.09
CA GLU A 13 6.19 -12.13 16.18
C GLU A 13 6.11 -10.60 16.27
N LYS A 14 7.22 -9.90 16.00
CA LYS A 14 7.26 -8.43 15.94
C LYS A 14 6.45 -7.87 14.76
N LEU A 15 6.50 -8.51 13.59
CA LEU A 15 5.73 -8.13 12.40
C LEU A 15 4.22 -8.36 12.56
N ILE A 16 3.82 -9.36 13.35
CA ILE A 16 2.41 -9.71 13.58
C ILE A 16 1.80 -8.89 14.75
N ASN A 17 2.62 -8.15 15.49
CA ASN A 17 2.17 -7.43 16.68
C ASN A 17 1.42 -6.12 16.32
N PRO A 18 0.11 -5.99 16.66
CA PRO A 18 -0.67 -4.79 16.38
C PRO A 18 -0.20 -3.55 17.16
N ALA A 19 0.62 -3.71 18.21
CA ALA A 19 1.22 -2.60 18.94
C ALA A 19 2.29 -1.82 18.13
N VAL A 20 2.74 -2.38 16.99
CA VAL A 20 3.63 -1.75 16.01
C VAL A 20 2.83 -1.30 14.78
N SER A 21 1.54 -0.99 14.93
CA SER A 21 0.74 -0.46 13.84
C SER A 21 1.18 0.96 13.49
N GLU A 22 1.34 1.22 12.20
CA GLU A 22 1.56 2.56 11.68
C GLU A 22 0.38 3.47 12.06
N PRO A 23 0.66 4.73 12.45
CA PRO A 23 -0.41 5.67 12.79
C PRO A 23 -1.34 5.91 11.60
N ARG A 24 -2.64 5.86 11.86
CA ARG A 24 -3.70 6.18 10.91
C ARG A 24 -4.63 7.22 11.51
N ILE A 25 -4.85 8.31 10.79
CA ILE A 25 -5.67 9.44 11.25
C ILE A 25 -6.88 9.55 10.33
N PRO A 26 -8.09 9.15 10.79
CA PRO A 26 -9.31 9.37 10.05
C PRO A 26 -9.84 10.79 10.25
N LEU A 27 -10.22 11.45 9.16
CA LEU A 27 -10.80 12.78 9.11
C LEU A 27 -12.12 12.72 8.33
N GLY A 28 -13.23 12.89 9.05
CA GLY A 28 -14.58 12.91 8.47
C GLY A 28 -14.97 14.27 7.91
N GLY A 29 -16.01 14.29 7.07
CA GLY A 29 -16.58 15.52 6.51
C GLY A 29 -15.75 16.14 5.38
N ILE A 30 -14.83 15.38 4.81
CA ILE A 30 -13.99 15.82 3.70
C ILE A 30 -14.74 15.57 2.39
N THR A 31 -15.01 16.61 1.62
CA THR A 31 -15.63 16.48 0.30
C THR A 31 -14.66 15.89 -0.73
N TRP A 32 -15.18 15.30 -1.81
CA TRP A 32 -14.36 14.78 -2.91
C TRP A 32 -13.38 15.83 -3.46
N LYS A 33 -13.86 17.05 -3.67
CA LYS A 33 -13.04 18.17 -4.16
C LYS A 33 -11.90 18.53 -3.20
N GLN A 34 -12.16 18.52 -1.89
CA GLN A 34 -11.10 18.75 -0.88
C GLN A 34 -10.08 17.61 -0.90
N TYR A 35 -10.51 16.36 -1.03
CA TYR A 35 -9.61 15.23 -1.18
C TYR A 35 -8.70 15.36 -2.41
N GLN A 36 -9.25 15.73 -3.57
CA GLN A 36 -8.47 15.96 -4.78
C GLN A 36 -7.39 17.03 -4.57
N SER A 37 -7.74 18.18 -3.98
CA SER A 37 -6.77 19.23 -3.67
C SER A 37 -5.68 18.76 -2.70
N LEU A 38 -6.02 17.87 -1.75
CA LEU A 38 -5.04 17.29 -0.82
C LEU A 38 -4.10 16.32 -1.52
N ILE A 39 -4.58 15.49 -2.46
CA ILE A 39 -3.71 14.64 -3.28
C ILE A 39 -2.73 15.48 -4.10
N GLU A 40 -3.21 16.54 -4.77
CA GLU A 40 -2.35 17.42 -5.57
C GLU A 40 -1.26 18.08 -4.73
N THR A 41 -1.57 18.41 -3.47
CA THR A 41 -0.65 19.11 -2.57
C THR A 41 0.30 18.18 -1.80
N LEU A 42 -0.18 16.99 -1.44
CA LEU A 42 0.47 16.10 -0.47
C LEU A 42 0.76 14.69 -1.01
N GLY A 43 0.12 14.26 -2.09
CA GLY A 43 0.19 12.88 -2.60
C GLY A 43 1.59 12.44 -3.04
N ASN A 44 2.43 13.37 -3.50
CA ASN A 44 3.81 13.07 -3.88
C ASN A 44 4.80 13.11 -2.71
N LYS A 45 4.33 13.26 -1.46
CA LYS A 45 5.24 13.23 -0.30
C LYS A 45 5.66 11.80 0.00
N PRO A 46 6.97 11.54 0.14
CA PRO A 46 7.46 10.20 0.43
C PRO A 46 6.87 9.71 1.75
N ARG A 47 6.48 8.43 1.78
CA ARG A 47 5.93 7.74 2.95
C ARG A 47 4.60 8.29 3.48
N LEU A 48 3.97 9.25 2.81
CA LEU A 48 2.62 9.69 3.15
C LEU A 48 1.61 8.96 2.26
N ARG A 49 0.52 8.48 2.84
CA ARG A 49 -0.58 7.83 2.12
C ARG A 49 -1.89 8.48 2.47
N LEU A 50 -2.71 8.70 1.43
CA LEU A 50 -4.02 9.35 1.53
C LEU A 50 -5.08 8.44 0.90
N SER A 51 -5.91 7.84 1.75
CA SER A 51 -7.03 7.01 1.32
C SER A 51 -8.35 7.72 1.59
N TYR A 52 -9.31 7.61 0.68
CA TYR A 52 -10.59 8.30 0.78
C TYR A 52 -11.75 7.36 0.53
N LEU A 53 -12.69 7.35 1.46
CA LEU A 53 -13.90 6.56 1.40
C LEU A 53 -15.08 7.42 1.84
N GLU A 54 -15.91 7.82 0.86
CA GLU A 54 -17.27 8.33 1.08
C GLU A 54 -17.36 9.43 2.15
N GLY A 55 -16.48 10.44 2.07
CA GLY A 55 -16.46 11.55 3.01
C GLY A 55 -15.40 11.47 4.11
N THR A 56 -14.71 10.33 4.21
CA THR A 56 -13.64 10.10 5.19
C THR A 56 -12.30 10.02 4.49
N LEU A 57 -11.37 10.89 4.89
CA LEU A 57 -9.96 10.82 4.52
C LEU A 57 -9.20 10.09 5.62
N GLU A 58 -8.45 9.05 5.28
CA GLU A 58 -7.45 8.46 6.15
C GLU A 58 -6.06 8.95 5.72
N ILE A 59 -5.29 9.42 6.69
CA ILE A 59 -3.88 9.79 6.51
C ILE A 59 -3.04 8.74 7.25
N MET A 60 -2.08 8.16 6.54
CA MET A 60 -1.18 7.13 7.05
C MET A 60 0.27 7.47 6.70
N THR A 61 1.20 7.05 7.56
CA THR A 61 2.65 7.11 7.28
C THR A 61 3.23 5.72 7.13
N ILE A 62 4.12 5.55 6.15
CA ILE A 62 4.78 4.28 5.89
C ILE A 62 6.14 4.20 6.60
N SER A 63 6.33 3.13 7.35
CA SER A 63 7.53 2.74 8.07
C SER A 63 8.53 2.03 7.14
N PRO A 64 9.84 2.06 7.48
CA PRO A 64 10.83 1.24 6.80
C PRO A 64 10.48 -0.26 6.78
N GLU A 65 9.93 -0.77 7.87
CA GLU A 65 9.53 -2.17 8.04
C GLU A 65 8.41 -2.54 7.07
N HIS A 66 7.41 -1.67 6.89
CA HIS A 66 6.36 -1.85 5.89
C HIS A 66 6.96 -1.90 4.48
N GLU A 67 7.80 -0.94 4.11
CA GLU A 67 8.43 -0.92 2.78
C GLU A 67 9.26 -2.18 2.51
N MET A 68 9.97 -2.68 3.53
CA MET A 68 10.71 -3.94 3.45
C MET A 68 9.78 -5.13 3.21
N LEU A 69 8.69 -5.25 3.97
CA LEU A 69 7.73 -6.34 3.84
C LEU A 69 7.03 -6.30 2.47
N LYS A 70 6.59 -5.11 2.05
CA LYS A 70 6.03 -4.89 0.72
C LYS A 70 6.98 -5.36 -0.38
N SER A 71 8.24 -4.94 -0.31
CA SER A 71 9.26 -5.31 -1.29
C SER A 71 9.53 -6.83 -1.29
N LEU A 72 9.49 -7.47 -0.13
CA LEU A 72 9.64 -8.92 -0.03
C LEU A 72 8.48 -9.67 -0.72
N ILE A 73 7.25 -9.22 -0.49
CA ILE A 73 6.05 -9.79 -1.13
C ILE A 73 6.10 -9.56 -2.65
N GLY A 74 6.42 -8.34 -3.10
CA GLY A 74 6.53 -8.03 -4.52
C GLY A 74 7.56 -8.92 -5.22
N ARG A 75 8.76 -9.07 -4.62
CA ARG A 75 9.79 -9.98 -5.13
C ARG A 75 9.34 -11.42 -5.23
N LEU A 76 8.57 -11.92 -4.26
CA LEU A 76 8.03 -13.28 -4.30
C LEU A 76 7.07 -13.46 -5.47
N LEU A 77 6.14 -12.52 -5.64
CA LEU A 77 5.16 -12.55 -6.73
C LEU A 77 5.85 -12.49 -8.09
N GLU A 78 6.74 -11.53 -8.28
CA GLU A 78 7.48 -11.32 -9.53
C GLU A 78 8.36 -12.53 -9.90
N THR A 79 9.06 -13.10 -8.91
CA THR A 79 9.87 -14.30 -9.14
C THR A 79 8.98 -15.47 -9.52
N TYR A 80 7.86 -15.67 -8.82
CA TYR A 80 6.93 -16.76 -9.13
C TYR A 80 6.34 -16.62 -10.53
N THR A 81 5.88 -15.43 -10.91
CA THR A 81 5.28 -15.22 -12.23
C THR A 81 6.30 -15.34 -13.35
N LEU A 82 7.54 -14.92 -13.12
CA LEU A 82 8.64 -15.13 -14.07
C LEU A 82 8.90 -16.62 -14.31
N GLU A 83 8.98 -17.43 -13.25
CA GLU A 83 9.22 -18.88 -13.37
C GLU A 83 8.04 -19.64 -14.00
N MET A 84 6.83 -19.12 -13.82
CA MET A 84 5.59 -19.73 -14.34
C MET A 84 5.18 -19.22 -15.73
N ASP A 85 5.98 -18.34 -16.35
CA ASP A 85 5.67 -17.68 -17.63
C ASP A 85 4.30 -16.99 -17.60
N ILE A 86 4.02 -16.28 -16.50
CA ILE A 86 2.80 -15.49 -16.30
C ILE A 86 3.15 -14.01 -16.48
N ASP A 87 2.53 -13.37 -17.46
CA ASP A 87 2.63 -11.91 -17.61
C ASP A 87 2.06 -11.19 -16.39
N LEU A 88 2.92 -10.43 -15.71
CA LEU A 88 2.59 -9.63 -14.54
C LEU A 88 3.34 -8.30 -14.60
N PHE A 89 2.60 -7.18 -14.52
CA PHE A 89 3.18 -5.85 -14.59
C PHE A 89 2.87 -5.06 -13.32
N SER A 90 3.91 -4.64 -12.60
CA SER A 90 3.75 -3.75 -11.45
C SER A 90 3.26 -2.38 -11.90
N CYS A 91 2.24 -1.89 -11.22
CA CYS A 91 1.71 -0.54 -11.29
C CYS A 91 2.11 0.28 -10.06
N ALA A 92 3.02 -0.25 -9.22
CA ALA A 92 3.53 0.36 -8.00
C ALA A 92 2.40 0.88 -7.09
N SER A 93 2.62 2.01 -6.42
CA SER A 93 1.64 2.66 -5.56
C SER A 93 0.77 3.67 -6.33
N ALA A 94 0.30 3.33 -7.53
CA ALA A 94 -0.53 4.25 -8.31
C ALA A 94 -1.84 4.59 -7.57
N THR A 95 -2.16 5.88 -7.43
CA THR A 95 -3.42 6.30 -6.82
C THR A 95 -4.59 6.04 -7.76
N TYR A 96 -5.56 5.24 -7.33
CA TYR A 96 -6.79 4.96 -8.05
C TYR A 96 -7.91 5.85 -7.56
N LEU A 97 -8.53 6.59 -8.49
CA LEU A 97 -9.60 7.54 -8.20
C LEU A 97 -10.90 7.10 -8.87
N ARG A 98 -11.99 7.09 -8.11
CA ARG A 98 -13.34 6.79 -8.59
C ARG A 98 -14.35 7.75 -7.98
N GLU A 99 -14.50 8.90 -8.65
CA GLU A 99 -15.41 9.97 -8.24
C GLU A 99 -16.86 9.52 -8.13
N ALA A 100 -17.34 8.72 -9.09
CA ALA A 100 -18.73 8.22 -9.10
C ALA A 100 -19.13 7.45 -7.82
N THR A 101 -18.15 6.91 -7.09
CA THR A 101 -18.36 6.21 -5.82
C THR A 101 -17.67 6.90 -4.65
N ALA A 102 -17.15 8.11 -4.83
CA ALA A 102 -16.40 8.87 -3.83
C ALA A 102 -15.30 8.03 -3.16
N ARG A 103 -14.47 7.35 -3.96
CA ARG A 103 -13.40 6.46 -3.49
C ARG A 103 -12.07 6.83 -4.10
N GLY A 104 -11.04 6.89 -3.27
CA GLY A 104 -9.66 7.06 -3.68
C GLY A 104 -8.75 6.18 -2.84
N LEU A 105 -7.84 5.46 -3.46
CA LEU A 105 -6.95 4.54 -2.76
C LEU A 105 -5.57 4.57 -3.41
N GLU A 106 -4.54 4.54 -2.57
CA GLU A 106 -3.18 4.26 -2.97
C GLU A 106 -2.78 2.89 -2.40
N PRO A 107 -2.60 1.85 -3.24
CA PRO A 107 -2.12 0.55 -2.78
C PRO A 107 -0.63 0.66 -2.41
N ASP A 108 -0.14 -0.29 -1.61
CA ASP A 108 1.28 -0.39 -1.31
C ASP A 108 2.05 -0.76 -2.59
N ASP A 109 1.60 -1.82 -3.26
CA ASP A 109 1.99 -2.23 -4.60
C ASP A 109 0.78 -2.89 -5.28
N CYS A 110 0.69 -2.81 -6.61
CA CYS A 110 -0.39 -3.44 -7.36
C CYS A 110 0.09 -3.94 -8.72
N TYR A 111 -0.59 -4.95 -9.24
CA TYR A 111 -0.19 -5.61 -10.49
C TYR A 111 -1.39 -5.72 -11.42
N ASN A 112 -1.12 -5.63 -12.72
CA ASN A 112 -2.11 -5.87 -13.77
C ASN A 112 -1.62 -6.94 -14.75
N LYS A 113 -2.58 -7.59 -15.40
CA LYS A 113 -2.39 -8.53 -16.49
C LYS A 113 -3.05 -7.94 -17.74
N PHE A 114 -2.30 -7.81 -18.83
CA PHE A 114 -2.84 -7.37 -20.11
C PHE A 114 -3.50 -8.53 -20.86
#